data_AF-A0A7K2MLP7-F1
#
_entry.id   AF-A0A7K2MLP7-F1
#
_cell.length_a   1.000
_cell.length_b   1.000
_cell.length_c   1.000
_cell.angle_alpha   90.00
_cell.angle_beta   90.00
_cell.angle_gamma   90.00
#
_symmetry.space_group_name_H-M   'P 1'
#
loop_
_entity.id
_entity.type
_entity.pdbx_description
1 polymer ?
#
loop_
_entity_poly.entity_id
_entity_poly.type
_entity_poly.pdbx_seq_one_letter_code
_entity_poly.pdbx_strand_id
1 'polypeptide(L)'
;TERRDLRAFAAFVARHAGLDFAHRAAWRETHSFLRRDLADAAARGDGFTLEQLFGPMSRPRRAAMRRALAPATMHLLGKVGYHRVLAAGLADIVRRTPAVVTMGFAERAPARAELLRGGARLADYWWRATRHGLSLHPVSIVIQHEDLRVRLERELSLPGGRTFFVSRIGVAGRPAPHSHRRDDAAGHVAI
;
A
#
# COMPACT_ATOMS: atom_id res chain seq x y z
N THR A 1 8.55 19.81 14.07
CA THR A 1 7.17 19.36 13.79
C THR A 1 7.18 18.11 12.93
N GLU A 2 7.84 18.11 11.76
CA GLU A 2 7.88 16.96 10.83
C GLU A 2 8.30 15.60 11.41
N ARG A 3 9.36 15.54 12.24
CA ARG A 3 9.77 14.27 12.90
C ARG A 3 8.78 13.78 13.96
N ARG A 4 7.95 14.65 14.51
CA ARG A 4 6.88 14.27 15.45
C ARG A 4 5.73 13.63 14.67
N ASP A 5 5.34 14.23 13.55
CA ASP A 5 4.23 13.74 12.72
C ASP A 5 4.57 12.40 12.07
N LEU A 6 5.82 12.23 11.61
CA LEU A 6 6.29 10.94 11.11
C LEU A 6 6.21 9.83 12.17
N ARG A 7 6.61 10.12 13.42
CA ARG A 7 6.53 9.17 14.52
C ARG A 7 5.07 8.87 14.88
N ALA A 8 4.21 9.87 14.90
CA ALA A 8 2.77 9.70 15.12
C ALA A 8 2.16 8.81 14.03
N PHE A 9 2.49 9.06 12.76
CA PHE A 9 2.02 8.24 11.64
C PHE A 9 2.54 6.80 11.72
N ALA A 10 3.82 6.60 12.04
CA ALA A 10 4.35 5.25 12.22
C ALA A 10 3.67 4.51 13.39
N ALA A 11 3.37 5.20 14.48
CA ALA A 11 2.62 4.62 15.60
C ALA A 11 1.19 4.25 15.18
N PHE A 12 0.54 5.10 14.37
CA PHE A 12 -0.76 4.83 13.79
C PHE A 12 -0.74 3.57 12.91
N VAL A 13 0.25 3.47 12.02
CA VAL A 13 0.48 2.28 11.18
C VAL A 13 0.69 1.03 12.04
N ALA A 14 1.50 1.09 13.09
CA ALA A 14 1.76 -0.05 13.97
C ALA A 14 0.47 -0.59 14.63
N ARG A 15 -0.47 0.30 14.98
CA ARG A 15 -1.74 -0.09 15.60
C ARG A 15 -2.77 -0.61 14.61
N HIS A 16 -2.78 -0.10 13.37
CA HIS A 16 -3.92 -0.26 12.48
C HIS A 16 -3.64 -0.95 11.14
N ALA A 17 -2.40 -1.00 10.67
CA ALA A 17 -2.08 -1.62 9.37
C ALA A 17 -2.26 -3.16 9.35
N GLY A 18 -2.53 -3.77 10.50
CA GLY A 18 -2.83 -5.20 10.62
C GLY A 18 -4.27 -5.59 10.29
N LEU A 19 -5.19 -4.63 10.14
CA LEU A 19 -6.63 -4.89 10.09
C LEU A 19 -7.04 -5.84 8.96
N ASP A 20 -6.60 -5.57 7.72
CA ASP A 20 -6.98 -6.42 6.58
C ASP A 20 -6.38 -7.82 6.66
N PHE A 21 -5.20 -7.96 7.27
CA PHE A 21 -4.57 -9.27 7.48
C PHE A 21 -5.35 -10.13 8.50
N ALA A 22 -6.06 -9.51 9.44
CA ALA A 22 -6.93 -10.20 10.38
C ALA A 22 -8.31 -10.51 9.76
N HIS A 23 -8.74 -9.75 8.76
CA HIS A 23 -10.06 -9.90 8.15
C HIS A 23 -10.04 -10.90 6.99
N ARG A 24 -10.68 -12.06 7.17
CA ARG A 24 -10.62 -13.19 6.22
C ARG A 24 -11.01 -12.82 4.77
N ALA A 25 -12.06 -12.02 4.58
CA ALA A 25 -12.51 -11.67 3.22
C ALA A 25 -11.52 -10.73 2.51
N ALA A 26 -11.16 -9.61 3.14
CA ALA A 26 -10.13 -8.67 2.69
C ALA A 26 -8.79 -9.36 2.40
N TRP A 27 -8.33 -10.24 3.29
CA TRP A 27 -7.10 -10.98 3.05
C TRP A 27 -7.21 -11.97 1.88
N ARG A 28 -8.34 -12.67 1.73
CA ARG A 28 -8.57 -13.55 0.58
C ARG A 28 -8.55 -12.78 -0.74
N GLU A 29 -9.14 -11.60 -0.77
CA GLU A 29 -9.11 -10.71 -1.93
C GLU A 29 -7.68 -10.24 -2.23
N THR A 30 -6.97 -9.71 -1.24
CA THR A 30 -5.57 -9.28 -1.38
C THR A 30 -4.68 -10.43 -1.86
N HIS A 31 -4.85 -11.62 -1.28
CA HIS A 31 -4.12 -12.82 -1.65
C HIS A 31 -4.44 -13.29 -3.08
N SER A 32 -5.64 -12.99 -3.62
CA SER A 32 -6.00 -13.33 -4.99
C SER A 32 -5.17 -12.59 -6.05
N PHE A 33 -4.46 -11.54 -5.64
CA PHE A 33 -3.47 -10.82 -6.47
C PHE A 33 -2.03 -11.26 -6.22
N LEU A 34 -1.77 -12.22 -5.33
CA LEU A 34 -0.46 -12.82 -5.17
C LEU A 34 -0.24 -13.89 -6.23
N ARG A 35 0.75 -13.68 -7.08
CA ARG A 35 1.12 -14.56 -8.19
C ARG A 35 2.20 -15.53 -7.75
N ARG A 36 2.14 -16.75 -8.28
CA ARG A 36 3.09 -17.83 -7.92
C ARG A 36 4.52 -17.48 -8.36
N ASP A 37 4.64 -16.93 -9.55
CA ASP A 37 5.87 -16.55 -10.25
C ASP A 37 5.55 -15.52 -11.35
N LEU A 38 6.58 -15.10 -12.09
CA LEU A 38 6.42 -14.12 -13.18
C LEU A 38 5.60 -14.67 -14.35
N ALA A 39 5.60 -15.99 -14.59
CA ALA A 39 4.82 -16.59 -15.67
C ALA A 39 3.31 -16.54 -15.35
N ASP A 40 2.93 -16.84 -14.11
CA ASP A 40 1.56 -16.69 -13.62
C ASP A 40 1.11 -15.21 -13.64
N ALA A 41 1.99 -14.28 -13.25
CA ALA A 41 1.72 -12.85 -13.34
C ALA A 41 1.52 -12.37 -14.79
N ALA A 42 2.33 -12.86 -15.73
CA ALA A 42 2.17 -12.56 -17.15
C ALA A 42 0.86 -13.13 -17.72
N ALA A 43 0.53 -14.39 -17.40
CA ALA A 43 -0.70 -15.03 -17.88
C ALA A 43 -1.98 -14.37 -17.36
N ARG A 44 -1.95 -13.80 -16.14
CA ARG A 44 -3.07 -13.04 -15.56
C ARG A 44 -3.09 -11.57 -15.99
N GLY A 45 -1.94 -11.04 -16.40
CA GLY A 45 -1.74 -9.63 -16.74
C GLY A 45 -1.85 -8.67 -15.54
N ASP A 46 -1.79 -9.19 -14.32
CA ASP A 46 -1.94 -8.40 -13.09
C ASP A 46 -1.27 -9.08 -11.86
N GLY A 47 -1.39 -8.42 -10.71
CA GLY A 47 -0.90 -8.92 -9.43
C GLY A 47 0.61 -8.77 -9.22
N PHE A 48 1.09 -9.36 -8.13
CA PHE A 48 2.49 -9.28 -7.69
C PHE A 48 3.02 -10.65 -7.24
N THR A 49 4.27 -10.93 -7.59
CA THR A 49 5.05 -12.03 -7.04
C THR A 49 5.57 -11.68 -5.63
N LEU A 50 5.95 -12.69 -4.85
CA LEU A 50 6.55 -12.46 -3.53
C LEU A 50 7.86 -11.66 -3.63
N GLU A 51 8.65 -11.88 -4.67
CA GLU A 51 9.88 -11.14 -4.91
C GLU A 51 9.64 -9.66 -5.21
N GLN A 52 8.55 -9.32 -5.91
CA GLN A 52 8.16 -7.93 -6.14
C GLN A 52 7.76 -7.22 -4.85
N LEU A 53 7.15 -7.94 -3.89
CA LEU A 53 6.67 -7.37 -2.63
C LEU A 53 7.76 -7.30 -1.55
N PHE A 54 8.62 -8.32 -1.48
CA PHE A 54 9.54 -8.52 -0.36
C PHE A 54 11.01 -8.58 -0.77
N GLY A 55 11.31 -8.42 -2.06
CA GLY A 55 12.65 -8.50 -2.61
C GLY A 55 13.13 -9.95 -2.88
N PRO A 56 14.35 -10.10 -3.42
CA PRO A 56 14.92 -11.40 -3.76
C PRO A 56 14.94 -12.35 -2.56
N MET A 57 14.55 -13.60 -2.78
CA MET A 57 14.51 -14.63 -1.73
C MET A 57 14.92 -16.00 -2.27
N SER A 58 15.46 -16.83 -1.38
CA SER A 58 15.78 -18.22 -1.69
C SER A 58 14.50 -19.04 -1.90
N ARG A 59 14.58 -20.14 -2.67
CA ARG A 59 13.43 -21.04 -2.92
C ARG A 59 12.75 -21.54 -1.62
N PRO A 60 13.50 -21.94 -0.57
CA PRO A 60 12.89 -22.34 0.70
C PRO A 60 12.11 -21.19 1.37
N ARG A 61 12.70 -19.97 1.38
CA ARG A 61 12.04 -18.79 1.95
C ARG A 61 10.77 -18.43 1.19
N ARG A 62 10.79 -18.50 -0.15
CA ARG A 62 9.59 -18.32 -0.99
C ARG A 62 8.49 -19.30 -0.64
N ALA A 63 8.83 -20.58 -0.51
CA ALA A 63 7.86 -21.61 -0.16
C ALA A 63 7.25 -21.38 1.23
N ALA A 64 8.08 -21.03 2.21
CA ALA A 64 7.63 -20.69 3.57
C ALA A 64 6.69 -19.47 3.57
N MET A 65 7.08 -18.38 2.88
CA MET A 65 6.27 -17.16 2.80
C MET A 65 4.93 -17.41 2.11
N ARG A 66 4.90 -18.19 1.03
CA ARG A 66 3.65 -18.56 0.35
C ARG A 66 2.71 -19.35 1.26
N ARG A 67 3.25 -20.27 2.08
CA ARG A 67 2.44 -20.98 3.08
C ARG A 67 1.95 -20.04 4.17
N ALA A 68 2.82 -19.20 4.71
CA ALA A 68 2.45 -18.24 5.75
C ALA A 68 1.34 -17.29 5.30
N LEU A 69 1.41 -16.81 4.05
CA LEU A 69 0.47 -15.86 3.46
C LEU A 69 -0.83 -16.51 2.97
N ALA A 70 -0.91 -17.85 2.87
CA ALA A 70 -2.13 -18.52 2.42
C ALA A 70 -3.35 -18.11 3.30
N PRO A 71 -4.56 -17.92 2.74
CA PRO A 71 -5.67 -17.34 3.49
C PRO A 71 -6.06 -18.12 4.75
N ALA A 72 -6.01 -19.45 4.71
CA ALA A 72 -6.28 -20.29 5.87
C ALA A 72 -5.20 -20.12 6.96
N THR A 73 -3.93 -20.09 6.56
CA THR A 73 -2.80 -19.92 7.46
C THR A 73 -2.79 -18.53 8.09
N MET A 74 -2.96 -17.47 7.29
CA MET A 74 -3.07 -16.10 7.80
C MET A 74 -4.26 -15.92 8.74
N HIS A 75 -5.38 -16.60 8.49
CA HIS A 75 -6.51 -16.56 9.42
C HIS A 75 -6.14 -17.15 10.79
N LEU A 76 -5.43 -18.29 10.83
CA LEU A 76 -4.95 -18.88 12.08
C LEU A 76 -3.88 -18.01 12.76
N LEU A 77 -2.90 -17.54 11.99
CA LEU A 77 -1.85 -16.63 12.48
C LEU A 77 -2.44 -15.30 12.98
N GLY A 78 -3.53 -14.84 12.37
CA GLY A 78 -4.28 -13.67 12.78
C GLY A 78 -4.82 -13.79 14.21
N LYS A 79 -5.30 -14.98 14.60
CA LYS A 79 -5.81 -15.27 15.96
C LYS A 79 -4.73 -15.15 17.04
N VAL A 80 -3.48 -15.46 16.70
CA VAL A 80 -2.33 -15.34 17.61
C VAL A 80 -1.59 -14.00 17.47
N GLY A 81 -2.15 -13.03 16.75
CA GLY A 81 -1.60 -11.67 16.69
C GLY A 81 -0.56 -11.43 15.60
N TYR A 82 -0.35 -12.35 14.66
CA TYR A 82 0.67 -12.18 13.60
C TYR A 82 0.45 -10.93 12.72
N HIS A 83 -0.81 -10.51 12.54
CA HIS A 83 -1.15 -9.26 11.87
C HIS A 83 -0.49 -8.03 12.52
N ARG A 84 -0.22 -8.06 13.83
CA ARG A 84 0.50 -7.00 14.56
C ARG A 84 1.98 -7.00 14.22
N VAL A 85 2.58 -8.16 13.96
CA VAL A 85 3.97 -8.28 13.49
C VAL A 85 4.11 -7.65 12.11
N LEU A 86 3.16 -7.92 11.19
CA LEU A 86 3.14 -7.30 9.87
C LEU A 86 2.97 -5.76 9.96
N ALA A 87 2.06 -5.29 10.82
CA ALA A 87 1.86 -3.87 11.06
C ALA A 87 3.11 -3.20 11.64
N ALA A 88 3.78 -3.85 12.61
CA ALA A 88 5.02 -3.36 13.21
C ALA A 88 6.17 -3.30 12.19
N GLY A 89 6.27 -4.29 11.30
CA GLY A 89 7.25 -4.28 10.20
C GLY A 89 7.02 -3.11 9.23
N LEU A 90 5.77 -2.87 8.83
CA LEU A 90 5.45 -1.70 8.00
C LEU A 90 5.73 -0.38 8.73
N ALA A 91 5.40 -0.30 10.02
CA ALA A 91 5.69 0.88 10.84
C ALA A 91 7.20 1.13 10.97
N ASP A 92 8.02 0.09 11.06
CA ASP A 92 9.47 0.21 11.08
C ASP A 92 10.02 0.80 9.78
N ILE A 93 9.49 0.36 8.64
CA ILE A 93 9.81 0.92 7.33
C ILE A 93 9.40 2.40 7.26
N VAL A 94 8.22 2.75 7.76
CA VAL A 94 7.73 4.14 7.81
C VAL A 94 8.64 4.99 8.71
N ARG A 95 9.08 4.51 9.87
CA ARG A 95 9.99 5.26 10.77
C ARG A 95 11.30 5.66 10.11
N ARG A 96 11.76 4.88 9.13
CA ARG A 96 13.03 5.09 8.42
C ARG A 96 12.89 5.91 7.14
N THR A 97 11.66 6.28 6.76
CA THR A 97 11.44 7.06 5.54
C THR A 97 11.74 8.54 5.79
N PRO A 98 12.27 9.29 4.80
CA PRO A 98 12.54 10.71 4.97
C PRO A 98 11.24 11.54 5.05
N ALA A 99 10.21 11.15 4.30
CA ALA A 99 8.92 11.85 4.32
C ALA A 99 7.73 10.93 4.04
N VAL A 100 6.57 11.37 4.51
CA VAL A 100 5.26 10.80 4.19
C VAL A 100 4.43 11.90 3.56
N VAL A 101 3.78 11.59 2.46
CA VAL A 101 2.90 12.49 1.72
C VAL A 101 1.48 12.01 1.86
N THR A 102 0.59 12.94 2.21
CA THR A 102 -0.85 12.74 2.18
C THR A 102 -1.47 13.62 1.11
N MET A 103 -2.54 13.16 0.49
CA MET A 103 -3.41 13.97 -0.37
C MET A 103 -4.85 13.78 0.05
N GLY A 104 -5.59 14.88 0.07
CA GLY A 104 -7.01 14.88 0.42
C GLY A 104 -7.80 15.83 -0.47
N PHE A 105 -9.09 15.57 -0.52
CA PHE A 105 -10.09 16.49 -1.03
C PHE A 105 -10.49 17.47 0.07
N ALA A 106 -10.87 18.69 -0.31
CA ALA A 106 -11.40 19.67 0.63
C ALA A 106 -12.75 19.23 1.23
N GLU A 107 -13.56 18.51 0.45
CA GLU A 107 -14.86 18.00 0.87
C GLU A 107 -14.79 16.55 1.38
N ARG A 108 -15.71 16.20 2.30
CA ARG A 108 -15.87 14.84 2.82
C ARG A 108 -16.45 13.87 1.79
N ALA A 109 -17.31 14.37 0.91
CA ALA A 109 -17.99 13.62 -0.14
C ALA A 109 -17.69 14.26 -1.50
N PRO A 110 -16.46 14.10 -2.04
CA PRO A 110 -16.07 14.72 -3.29
C PRO A 110 -16.95 14.26 -4.45
N ALA A 111 -17.35 15.18 -5.32
CA ALA A 111 -18.04 14.87 -6.56
C ALA A 111 -17.17 14.00 -7.50
N ARG A 112 -17.80 13.31 -8.45
CA ARG A 112 -17.09 12.44 -9.42
C ARG A 112 -15.99 13.19 -10.20
N ALA A 113 -16.24 14.44 -10.58
CA ALA A 113 -15.24 15.27 -11.25
C ALA A 113 -14.01 15.53 -10.37
N GLU A 114 -14.22 15.75 -9.07
CA GLU A 114 -13.13 15.92 -8.10
C GLU A 114 -12.34 14.62 -7.92
N LEU A 115 -13.00 13.46 -7.89
CA LEU A 115 -12.33 12.16 -7.85
C LEU A 115 -11.39 11.97 -9.06
N LEU A 116 -11.84 12.32 -10.26
CA LEU A 116 -11.03 12.26 -11.48
C LEU A 116 -9.84 13.23 -11.42
N ARG A 117 -10.06 14.47 -10.97
CA ARG A 117 -8.99 15.46 -10.76
C ARG A 117 -7.98 14.97 -9.71
N GLY A 118 -8.43 14.35 -8.64
CA GLY A 118 -7.59 13.73 -7.62
C GLY A 118 -6.71 12.62 -8.21
N GLY A 119 -7.27 11.76 -9.06
CA GLY A 119 -6.53 10.73 -9.80
C GLY A 119 -5.47 11.32 -10.73
N ALA A 120 -5.82 12.35 -11.50
CA ALA A 120 -4.87 13.04 -12.38
C ALA A 120 -3.72 13.70 -11.59
N ARG A 121 -4.03 14.33 -10.45
CA ARG A 121 -3.03 14.92 -9.56
C ARG A 121 -2.11 13.88 -8.94
N LEU A 122 -2.66 12.72 -8.57
CA LEU A 122 -1.89 11.59 -8.06
C LEU A 122 -0.92 11.05 -9.12
N ALA A 123 -1.37 10.90 -10.36
CA ALA A 123 -0.54 10.45 -11.48
C ALA A 123 0.60 11.45 -11.78
N ASP A 124 0.30 12.75 -11.83
CA ASP A 124 1.30 13.82 -12.01
C ASP A 124 2.33 13.81 -10.88
N TYR A 125 1.90 13.64 -9.63
CA TYR A 125 2.80 13.52 -8.49
C TYR A 125 3.72 12.30 -8.62
N TRP A 126 3.19 11.12 -8.94
CA TRP A 126 4.01 9.92 -9.14
C TRP A 126 5.03 10.11 -10.23
N TRP A 127 4.62 10.66 -11.38
CA TRP A 127 5.50 10.94 -12.50
C TRP A 127 6.62 11.91 -12.14
N ARG A 128 6.32 13.02 -11.47
CA ARG A 128 7.33 14.01 -11.04
C ARG A 128 8.29 13.41 -10.03
N ALA A 129 7.77 12.72 -9.00
CA ALA A 129 8.59 12.09 -7.98
C ALA A 129 9.58 11.09 -8.61
N THR A 130 9.12 10.21 -9.49
CA THR A 130 10.00 9.24 -10.16
C THR A 130 11.00 9.89 -11.10
N ARG A 131 10.62 10.95 -11.83
CA ARG A 131 11.57 11.75 -12.65
C ARG A 131 12.69 12.38 -11.84
N HIS A 132 12.44 12.68 -10.56
CA HIS A 132 13.46 13.18 -9.62
C HIS A 132 14.19 12.05 -8.85
N GLY A 133 14.07 10.80 -9.30
CA GLY A 133 14.75 9.66 -8.66
C GLY A 133 14.14 9.24 -7.32
N LEU A 134 12.95 9.72 -6.98
CA LEU A 134 12.24 9.33 -5.78
C LEU A 134 11.41 8.07 -6.04
N SER A 135 11.33 7.24 -5.02
CA SER A 135 10.51 6.03 -4.96
C SER A 135 9.37 6.23 -3.97
N LEU A 136 8.20 5.72 -4.35
CA LEU A 136 6.98 5.83 -3.56
C LEU A 136 6.50 4.45 -3.15
N HIS A 137 5.94 4.36 -1.95
CA HIS A 137 5.22 3.17 -1.51
C HIS A 137 3.93 3.60 -0.83
N PRO A 138 2.78 3.45 -1.54
CA PRO A 138 1.47 3.73 -0.97
C PRO A 138 1.21 2.93 0.30
N VAL A 139 0.56 3.55 1.28
CA VAL A 139 0.15 2.93 2.54
C VAL A 139 -1.37 3.02 2.62
N SER A 140 -2.06 2.32 1.73
CA SER A 140 -3.52 2.45 1.56
C SER A 140 -4.32 1.91 2.74
N ILE A 141 -3.79 0.94 3.48
CA ILE A 141 -4.48 0.28 4.60
C ILE A 141 -5.01 1.28 5.65
N VAL A 142 -4.30 2.38 5.88
CA VAL A 142 -4.68 3.40 6.88
C VAL A 142 -5.83 4.30 6.42
N ILE A 143 -6.26 4.19 5.16
CA ILE A 143 -7.31 4.99 4.55
C ILE A 143 -8.33 4.15 3.77
N GLN A 144 -8.30 2.82 3.86
CA GLN A 144 -9.28 1.94 3.19
C GLN A 144 -10.62 1.92 3.95
N HIS A 145 -10.58 1.96 5.28
CA HIS A 145 -11.75 1.99 6.14
C HIS A 145 -12.08 3.43 6.54
N GLU A 146 -13.36 3.80 6.51
CA GLU A 146 -13.77 5.20 6.73
C GLU A 146 -13.52 5.67 8.17
N ASP A 147 -13.81 4.81 9.15
CA ASP A 147 -13.54 5.08 10.57
C ASP A 147 -12.04 5.27 10.83
N LEU A 148 -11.20 4.46 10.18
CA LEU A 148 -9.76 4.55 10.27
C LEU A 148 -9.23 5.82 9.59
N ARG A 149 -9.77 6.17 8.42
CA ARG A 149 -9.43 7.40 7.70
C ARG A 149 -9.73 8.64 8.55
N VAL A 150 -10.94 8.72 9.11
CA VAL A 150 -11.35 9.82 10.00
C VAL A 150 -10.44 9.90 11.22
N ARG A 151 -10.04 8.75 11.78
CA ARG A 151 -9.11 8.72 12.91
C ARG A 151 -7.72 9.23 12.53
N LEU A 152 -7.17 8.78 11.39
CA LEU A 152 -5.87 9.23 10.88
C LEU A 152 -5.84 10.75 10.71
N GLU A 153 -6.88 11.30 10.07
CA GLU A 153 -7.00 12.74 9.82
C GLU A 153 -7.02 13.54 11.12
N ARG A 154 -7.76 13.07 12.13
CA ARG A 154 -7.80 13.73 13.44
C ARG A 154 -6.46 13.63 14.16
N GLU A 155 -5.87 12.43 14.24
CA GLU A 155 -4.61 12.21 14.97
C GLU A 155 -3.43 12.97 14.38
N LEU A 156 -3.38 13.13 13.06
CA LEU A 156 -2.32 13.86 12.37
C LEU A 156 -2.68 15.31 12.02
N SER A 157 -3.84 15.79 12.48
CA SER A 157 -4.33 17.14 12.15
C SER A 157 -4.27 17.43 10.65
N LEU A 158 -4.64 16.46 9.82
CA LEU A 158 -4.64 16.63 8.37
C LEU A 158 -5.67 17.70 7.97
N PRO A 159 -5.43 18.45 6.88
CA PRO A 159 -6.38 19.43 6.38
C PRO A 159 -7.79 18.83 6.25
N GLY A 160 -8.81 19.64 6.54
CA GLY A 160 -10.21 19.23 6.51
C GLY A 160 -10.62 18.61 5.16
N GLY A 161 -11.64 17.75 5.20
CA GLY A 161 -12.16 17.03 4.03
C GLY A 161 -11.86 15.53 4.08
N ARG A 162 -11.50 14.91 2.95
CA ARG A 162 -11.30 13.45 2.83
C ARG A 162 -9.90 13.12 2.28
N THR A 163 -9.04 12.56 3.10
CA THR A 163 -7.74 12.00 2.69
C THR A 163 -7.98 10.81 1.77
N PHE A 164 -7.41 10.80 0.56
CA PHE A 164 -7.59 9.70 -0.40
C PHE A 164 -6.28 8.99 -0.77
N PHE A 165 -5.13 9.57 -0.39
CA PHE A 165 -3.83 8.97 -0.68
C PHE A 165 -2.85 9.23 0.47
N VAL A 166 -2.09 8.20 0.81
CA VAL A 166 -0.98 8.26 1.76
C VAL A 166 0.16 7.42 1.20
N SER A 167 1.38 7.96 1.19
CA SER A 167 2.56 7.21 0.79
C SER A 167 3.78 7.62 1.58
N ARG A 168 4.68 6.66 1.79
CA ARG A 168 6.07 6.99 2.09
C ARG A 168 6.79 7.35 0.80
N ILE A 169 7.69 8.32 0.85
CA ILE A 169 8.54 8.75 -0.26
C ILE A 169 9.99 8.85 0.21
N GLY A 170 10.92 8.53 -0.68
CA GLY A 170 12.37 8.65 -0.45
C GLY A 170 13.17 8.05 -1.59
N VAL A 171 14.48 7.90 -1.40
CA VAL A 171 15.35 7.22 -2.37
C VAL A 171 15.37 5.73 -2.04
N ALA A 172 15.10 4.88 -3.03
CA ALA A 172 15.21 3.44 -2.85
C ALA A 172 16.67 2.99 -2.95
N GLY A 173 17.11 2.14 -2.01
CA GLY A 173 18.46 1.57 -2.06
C GLY A 173 18.68 0.61 -3.23
N ARG A 174 17.60 0.08 -3.82
CA ARG A 174 17.60 -0.73 -5.05
C ARG A 174 16.31 -0.49 -5.83
N PRO A 175 16.33 -0.53 -7.18
CA PRO A 175 15.12 -0.49 -7.98
C PRO A 175 14.18 -1.64 -7.63
N ALA A 176 12.89 -1.35 -7.49
CA ALA A 176 11.89 -2.40 -7.41
C ALA A 176 11.70 -3.03 -8.80
N PRO A 177 11.54 -4.35 -8.90
CA PRO A 177 11.21 -4.99 -10.17
C PRO A 177 9.86 -4.49 -10.68
N HIS A 178 9.74 -4.30 -12.00
CA HIS A 178 8.50 -3.88 -12.64
C HIS A 178 7.38 -4.90 -12.39
N SER A 179 6.19 -4.41 -12.04
CA SER A 179 4.96 -5.22 -12.00
C SER A 179 4.46 -5.51 -13.41
N HIS A 180 3.85 -6.67 -13.63
CA HIS A 180 3.16 -6.94 -14.88
C HIS A 180 1.95 -6.03 -15.06
N ARG A 181 1.69 -5.66 -16.31
CA ARG A 181 0.52 -4.93 -16.76
C ARG A 181 -0.06 -5.66 -17.96
N ARG A 182 -1.36 -5.53 -18.18
CA ARG A 182 -2.01 -6.03 -19.40
C ARG A 182 -1.55 -5.18 -20.58
N ASP A 183 -1.42 -5.80 -21.75
CA ASP A 183 -0.97 -5.12 -22.97
C ASP A 183 -1.97 -4.04 -23.41
N ASP A 184 -3.26 -4.24 -23.12
CA ASP A 184 -4.34 -3.29 -23.40
C ASP A 184 -4.45 -2.16 -22.37
N ALA A 185 -3.67 -2.17 -21.28
CA ALA A 185 -3.77 -1.17 -20.23
C ALA A 185 -3.35 0.24 -20.69
N ALA A 186 -2.58 0.33 -21.77
CA ALA A 186 -2.22 1.58 -22.43
C ALA A 186 -3.10 1.89 -23.67
N GLY A 187 -4.02 0.99 -24.01
CA GLY A 187 -4.95 1.19 -25.12
C GLY A 187 -5.91 2.33 -24.79
N HIS A 188 -5.86 3.42 -25.56
CA HIS A 188 -6.93 4.40 -25.55
C HIS A 188 -8.17 3.78 -26.19
N VAL A 189 -9.18 3.48 -25.38
CA VAL A 189 -10.52 3.22 -25.90
C VAL A 189 -11.05 4.57 -26.38
N ALA A 190 -11.19 4.74 -27.69
CA ALA A 190 -11.97 5.84 -28.24
C ALA A 190 -13.40 5.66 -27.72
N ILE A 191 -13.87 6.62 -26.91
CA ILE A 191 -15.26 6.70 -26.44
C ILE A 191 -16.03 7.55 -27.44
#